data_AF-A0A9X0CD88-F1
#
_entry.id   AF-A0A9X0CD88-F1
#
_cell.length_a   1.000
_cell.length_b   1.000
_cell.length_c   1.000
_cell.angle_alpha   90.00
_cell.angle_beta   90.00
_cell.angle_gamma   90.00
#
_symmetry.space_group_name_H-M   'P 1'
#
loop_
_entity.id
_entity.type
_entity.pdbx_description
1 polymer ?
#
loop_
_entity_poly.entity_id
_entity_poly.type
_entity_poly.pdbx_seq_one_letter_code
_entity_poly.pdbx_strand_id
1 'polypeptide(L)'
;MAELKTLCESNKYKQFFEACRLLQDMISISLDGFLLTPVQKICKYPLQLAELKKHTRATHKDFQTVKQALETMKNVASLINERKRKVESINKIAKWQSTIEGWEGEDVLERSSELIHSGDVIKTSNGSLQDRVMFLFDHQLVYCKKDILKKNGLTYKGRIDMDDCTVIWLRDGEETLDKSPLNNAWKIYNFNKEKWYIFYTKKAAHKEKWMKAFKDERRRVREDAKTGLIISQNTRKAAMRAAKASVKHKKVNGRKEKPFQKSQSTTEIKPPASPTLRLPDPVSSADFREEDEHLNSSLGARSSVIRRSFGLRGSKKSKEKRLSSIF
;
A
#
# COMPACT_ATOMS: atom_id res chain seq x y z
N MET A 1 -18.13 7.55 3.26
CA MET A 1 -17.91 7.67 4.72
C MET A 1 -17.60 9.09 5.15
N ALA A 2 -16.67 9.82 4.52
CA ALA A 2 -16.42 11.22 4.87
C ALA A 2 -17.66 12.12 4.69
N GLU A 3 -18.36 11.99 3.57
CA GLU A 3 -19.58 12.74 3.28
C GLU A 3 -20.73 12.42 4.25
N LEU A 4 -20.95 11.14 4.55
CA LEU A 4 -21.95 10.74 5.54
C LEU A 4 -21.63 11.31 6.93
N LYS A 5 -20.35 11.36 7.32
CA LYS A 5 -19.94 11.98 8.58
C LYS A 5 -20.31 13.47 8.60
N THR A 6 -20.04 14.20 7.52
CA THR A 6 -20.42 15.62 7.37
C THR A 6 -21.93 15.81 7.41
N LEU A 7 -22.71 14.98 6.71
CA LEU A 7 -24.18 15.07 6.74
C LEU A 7 -24.73 14.81 8.15
N CYS A 8 -24.15 13.83 8.86
CA CYS A 8 -24.48 13.53 10.24
C CYS A 8 -24.06 14.63 11.23
N GLU A 9 -23.37 15.71 10.83
CA GLU A 9 -23.17 16.86 11.72
C GLU A 9 -24.45 17.69 11.86
N SER A 10 -25.34 17.64 10.86
CA SER A 10 -26.62 18.35 10.89
C SER A 10 -27.73 17.50 11.51
N ASN A 11 -28.44 18.09 12.48
CA ASN A 11 -29.51 17.42 13.23
C ASN A 11 -30.68 16.97 12.33
N LYS A 12 -30.92 17.71 11.24
CA LYS A 12 -31.94 17.38 10.22
C LYS A 12 -31.69 16.00 9.61
N TYR A 13 -30.45 15.72 9.21
CA TYR A 13 -30.10 14.43 8.59
C TYR A 13 -30.06 13.30 9.61
N LYS A 14 -29.63 13.56 10.85
CA LYS A 14 -29.70 12.56 11.94
C LYS A 14 -31.14 12.07 12.15
N GLN A 15 -32.08 13.01 12.31
CA GLN A 15 -33.49 12.68 12.51
C GLN A 15 -34.08 11.97 11.31
N PHE A 16 -33.74 12.41 10.09
CA PHE A 16 -34.18 11.76 8.86
C PHE A 16 -33.71 10.29 8.79
N PHE A 17 -32.42 10.02 9.00
CA PHE A 17 -31.89 8.65 8.97
C PHE A 17 -32.51 7.76 10.05
N GLU A 18 -32.75 8.31 11.24
CA GLU A 18 -33.39 7.56 12.33
C GLU A 18 -34.87 7.25 12.01
N ALA A 19 -35.61 8.20 11.45
CA ALA A 19 -36.97 7.98 10.98
C ALA A 19 -37.02 6.88 9.91
N CYS A 20 -36.11 6.91 8.92
CA CYS A 20 -36.00 5.86 7.91
C CYS A 20 -35.68 4.49 8.54
N ARG A 21 -34.78 4.44 9.54
CA ARG A 21 -34.43 3.20 10.24
C ARG A 21 -35.64 2.58 10.94
N LEU A 22 -36.42 3.41 11.65
CA LEU A 22 -37.64 2.98 12.35
C LEU A 22 -38.74 2.53 11.38
N LEU A 23 -38.95 3.27 10.28
CA LEU A 23 -39.93 2.90 9.24
C LEU A 23 -39.62 1.57 8.56
N GLN A 24 -38.35 1.19 8.49
CA GLN A 24 -37.91 -0.08 7.90
C GLN A 24 -37.77 -1.21 8.94
N ASP A 25 -38.16 -0.95 10.21
CA ASP A 25 -38.03 -1.88 11.34
C ASP A 25 -36.60 -2.47 11.48
N MET A 26 -35.61 -1.63 11.23
CA MET A 26 -34.20 -2.02 11.25
C MET A 26 -33.67 -2.00 12.69
N ILE A 27 -32.78 -2.94 13.03
CA ILE A 27 -32.08 -2.96 14.33
C ILE A 27 -31.36 -1.63 14.62
N SER A 28 -31.12 -1.33 15.90
CA SER A 28 -30.49 -0.08 16.35
C SER A 28 -28.99 -0.03 16.01
N ILE A 29 -28.71 0.12 14.73
CA ILE A 29 -27.41 0.35 14.13
C ILE A 29 -27.54 1.59 13.24
N SER A 30 -26.55 2.47 13.30
CA SER A 30 -26.50 3.66 12.47
C SER A 30 -26.28 3.32 10.98
N LEU A 31 -26.64 4.23 10.09
CA LEU A 31 -26.56 4.01 8.64
C LEU A 31 -25.14 3.63 8.17
N ASP A 32 -24.09 4.22 8.76
CA ASP A 32 -22.70 3.87 8.48
C ASP A 32 -22.37 2.42 8.84
N GLY A 33 -22.95 1.89 9.92
CA GLY A 33 -22.84 0.48 10.31
C GLY A 33 -23.48 -0.44 9.28
N PHE A 34 -24.66 -0.10 8.76
CA PHE A 34 -25.29 -0.87 7.69
C PHE A 34 -24.50 -0.82 6.38
N LEU A 35 -23.96 0.35 6.00
CA LEU A 35 -23.14 0.52 4.80
C LEU A 35 -21.80 -0.24 4.87
N LEU A 36 -21.35 -0.61 6.07
CA LEU A 36 -20.15 -1.44 6.25
C LEU A 36 -20.42 -2.93 5.99
N THR A 37 -21.68 -3.38 6.08
CA THR A 37 -22.03 -4.81 5.98
C THR A 37 -21.59 -5.50 4.69
N PRO A 38 -21.65 -4.91 3.48
CA PRO A 38 -21.19 -5.60 2.27
C PRO A 38 -19.67 -5.83 2.26
N VAL A 39 -18.91 -4.86 2.77
CA VAL A 39 -17.45 -4.98 2.95
C VAL A 39 -17.11 -6.08 3.96
N GLN A 40 -17.90 -6.21 5.02
CA GLN A 40 -17.73 -7.31 5.97
C GLN A 40 -18.13 -8.66 5.37
N LYS A 41 -19.23 -8.70 4.61
CA LYS A 41 -19.79 -9.93 4.06
C LYS A 41 -18.84 -10.57 3.07
N ILE A 42 -18.22 -9.78 2.19
CA ILE A 42 -17.29 -10.30 1.19
C ILE A 42 -16.05 -10.96 1.83
N CYS A 43 -15.57 -10.43 2.96
CA CYS A 43 -14.46 -11.01 3.73
C CYS A 43 -14.85 -12.25 4.54
N LYS A 44 -16.15 -12.49 4.79
CA LYS A 44 -16.63 -13.65 5.57
C LYS A 44 -16.76 -14.91 4.71
N TYR A 45 -17.03 -14.79 3.42
CA TYR A 45 -17.24 -15.97 2.56
C TYR A 45 -16.06 -16.95 2.52
N PRO A 46 -14.78 -16.52 2.41
CA PRO A 46 -13.66 -17.45 2.48
C PRO A 46 -13.61 -18.24 3.79
N LEU A 47 -13.93 -17.60 4.93
CA LEU A 47 -13.93 -18.24 6.25
C LEU A 47 -15.05 -19.29 6.35
N GLN A 48 -16.25 -18.95 5.88
CA GLN A 48 -17.39 -19.85 5.90
C GLN A 48 -17.19 -21.06 4.97
N LEU A 49 -16.61 -20.83 3.78
CA LEU A 49 -16.31 -21.90 2.83
C LEU A 49 -15.15 -22.78 3.29
N ALA A 50 -14.15 -22.23 3.99
CA ALA A 50 -13.08 -23.01 4.60
C ALA A 50 -13.63 -23.96 5.67
N GLU A 51 -14.53 -23.47 6.52
CA GLU A 51 -15.17 -24.28 7.56
C GLU A 51 -16.07 -25.37 6.95
N LEU A 52 -16.81 -25.04 5.88
CA LEU A 52 -17.62 -26.00 5.14
C LEU A 52 -16.75 -27.09 4.50
N LYS A 53 -15.65 -26.70 3.83
CA LYS A 53 -14.70 -27.63 3.21
C LYS A 53 -14.13 -28.61 4.24
N LYS A 54 -13.75 -28.11 5.43
CA LYS A 54 -13.20 -28.93 6.52
C LYS A 54 -14.15 -30.07 6.94
N HIS A 55 -15.46 -29.84 6.88
CA HIS A 55 -16.48 -30.82 7.23
C HIS A 55 -17.06 -31.56 6.02
N THR A 56 -16.55 -31.31 4.82
CA THR A 56 -16.95 -32.00 3.59
C THR A 56 -15.92 -33.07 3.25
N ARG A 57 -16.32 -34.35 3.23
CA ARG A 57 -15.42 -35.46 2.87
C ARG A 57 -14.98 -35.35 1.41
N ALA A 58 -13.77 -35.81 1.09
CA ALA A 58 -13.23 -35.76 -0.28
C ALA A 58 -14.06 -36.56 -1.31
N THR A 59 -14.81 -37.56 -0.84
CA THR A 59 -15.72 -38.38 -1.67
C THR A 59 -17.09 -37.74 -1.90
N HIS A 60 -17.41 -36.65 -1.19
CA HIS A 60 -18.69 -35.98 -1.34
C HIS A 60 -18.77 -35.25 -2.70
N LYS A 61 -19.92 -35.33 -3.38
CA LYS A 61 -20.15 -34.71 -4.70
C LYS A 61 -19.78 -33.22 -4.76
N ASP A 62 -20.02 -32.50 -3.67
CA ASP A 62 -19.79 -31.04 -3.60
C ASP A 62 -18.36 -30.67 -3.19
N PHE A 63 -17.49 -31.62 -2.84
CA PHE A 63 -16.15 -31.32 -2.32
C PHE A 63 -15.33 -30.45 -3.30
N GLN A 64 -15.33 -30.80 -4.58
CA GLN A 64 -14.60 -30.04 -5.61
C GLN A 64 -15.22 -28.66 -5.82
N THR A 65 -16.55 -28.56 -5.84
CA THR A 65 -17.27 -27.29 -5.98
C THR A 65 -16.98 -26.35 -4.81
N VAL A 66 -17.01 -26.86 -3.57
CA VAL A 66 -16.70 -26.08 -2.36
C VAL A 66 -15.23 -25.64 -2.35
N LYS A 67 -14.31 -26.51 -2.77
CA LYS A 67 -12.88 -26.17 -2.92
C LYS A 67 -12.68 -25.05 -3.95
N GLN A 68 -13.31 -25.14 -5.11
CA GLN A 68 -13.23 -24.11 -6.15
C GLN A 68 -13.87 -22.80 -5.70
N ALA A 69 -15.05 -22.85 -5.06
CA ALA A 69 -15.70 -21.66 -4.52
C ALA A 69 -14.84 -20.96 -3.47
N LEU A 70 -14.18 -21.72 -2.59
CA LEU A 70 -13.25 -21.17 -1.60
C LEU A 70 -12.10 -20.39 -2.28
N GLU A 71 -11.45 -21.00 -3.27
CA GLU A 71 -10.35 -20.34 -3.99
C GLU A 71 -10.83 -19.10 -4.77
N THR A 72 -11.98 -19.17 -5.42
CA THR A 72 -12.59 -18.01 -6.09
C THR A 72 -12.88 -16.88 -5.10
N MET A 73 -13.45 -17.17 -3.94
CA MET A 73 -13.76 -16.15 -2.94
C MET A 73 -12.51 -15.56 -2.28
N LYS A 74 -11.45 -16.36 -2.10
CA LYS A 74 -10.12 -15.84 -1.69
C LYS A 74 -9.58 -14.86 -2.74
N ASN A 75 -9.69 -15.20 -4.02
CA ASN A 75 -9.26 -14.32 -5.12
C ASN A 75 -10.06 -13.01 -5.15
N VAL A 76 -11.39 -13.06 -4.99
CA VAL A 76 -12.23 -11.85 -4.93
C VAL A 76 -11.82 -10.95 -3.75
N ALA A 77 -11.63 -11.52 -2.56
CA ALA A 77 -11.19 -10.77 -1.39
C ALA A 77 -9.81 -10.13 -1.61
N SER A 78 -8.89 -10.87 -2.23
CA SER A 78 -7.57 -10.38 -2.61
C SER A 78 -7.64 -9.21 -3.60
N LEU A 79 -8.46 -9.32 -4.65
CA LEU A 79 -8.64 -8.26 -5.65
C LEU A 79 -9.21 -6.97 -5.05
N ILE A 80 -10.15 -7.07 -4.11
CA ILE A 80 -10.71 -5.91 -3.41
C ILE A 80 -9.64 -5.23 -2.55
N ASN A 81 -8.86 -6.03 -1.81
CA ASN A 81 -7.77 -5.52 -1.00
C ASN A 81 -6.70 -4.85 -1.88
N GLU A 82 -6.38 -5.45 -3.02
CA GLU A 82 -5.44 -4.91 -4.00
C GLU A 82 -5.91 -3.56 -4.54
N ARG A 83 -7.19 -3.48 -4.95
CA ARG A 83 -7.78 -2.23 -5.43
C ARG A 83 -7.69 -1.13 -4.39
N LYS A 84 -7.98 -1.44 -3.12
CA LYS A 84 -7.85 -0.48 -2.02
C LYS A 84 -6.39 -0.03 -1.86
N ARG A 85 -5.44 -0.98 -1.82
CA ARG A 85 -4.00 -0.70 -1.71
C ARG A 85 -3.52 0.23 -2.83
N LYS A 86 -3.94 -0.02 -4.07
CA LYS A 86 -3.61 0.82 -5.22
C LYS A 86 -4.15 2.25 -5.09
N VAL A 87 -5.39 2.42 -4.61
CA VAL A 87 -5.95 3.76 -4.34
C VAL A 87 -5.19 4.50 -3.24
N GLU A 88 -4.70 3.80 -2.22
CA GLU A 88 -3.83 4.42 -1.21
C GLU A 88 -2.45 4.76 -1.78
N SER A 89 -1.90 3.89 -2.64
CA SER A 89 -0.62 4.07 -3.31
C SER A 89 -0.61 5.33 -4.19
N ILE A 90 -1.63 5.55 -5.03
CA ILE A 90 -1.66 6.74 -5.89
C ILE A 90 -1.60 8.05 -5.10
N ASN A 91 -2.25 8.11 -3.93
CA ASN A 91 -2.24 9.30 -3.08
C ASN A 91 -0.85 9.55 -2.51
N LYS A 92 -0.15 8.47 -2.15
CA LYS A 92 1.25 8.52 -1.69
C LYS A 92 2.19 8.97 -2.82
N ILE A 93 2.04 8.44 -4.02
CA ILE A 93 2.85 8.81 -5.19
C ILE A 93 2.61 10.28 -5.57
N ALA A 94 1.36 10.73 -5.62
CA ALA A 94 1.02 12.13 -5.91
C ALA A 94 1.69 13.08 -4.93
N LYS A 95 1.61 12.75 -3.62
CA LYS A 95 2.26 13.53 -2.57
C LYS A 95 3.77 13.49 -2.66
N TRP A 96 4.35 12.33 -2.98
CA TRP A 96 5.79 12.20 -3.18
C TRP A 96 6.24 13.06 -4.36
N GLN A 97 5.58 12.98 -5.52
CA GLN A 97 5.95 13.74 -6.71
C GLN A 97 5.90 15.26 -6.45
N SER A 98 4.91 15.74 -5.69
CA SER A 98 4.80 17.17 -5.35
C SER A 98 5.90 17.67 -4.42
N THR A 99 6.67 16.79 -3.78
CA THR A 99 7.86 17.14 -3.01
C THR A 99 9.15 17.19 -3.83
N ILE A 100 9.14 16.67 -5.05
CA ILE A 100 10.32 16.65 -5.92
C ILE A 100 10.49 18.01 -6.61
N GLU A 101 11.69 18.57 -6.52
CA GLU A 101 12.05 19.83 -7.18
C GLU A 101 12.52 19.59 -8.62
N GLY A 102 12.21 20.53 -9.52
CA GLY A 102 12.60 20.46 -10.93
C GLY A 102 11.96 19.30 -11.69
N TRP A 103 10.72 18.94 -11.36
CA TRP A 103 10.00 17.88 -12.06
C TRP A 103 9.82 18.20 -13.55
N GLU A 104 10.19 17.26 -14.42
CA GLU A 104 10.04 17.38 -15.87
C GLU A 104 9.28 16.18 -16.44
N GLY A 105 8.45 16.44 -17.45
CA GLY A 105 7.60 15.44 -18.09
C GLY A 105 6.29 15.16 -17.35
N GLU A 106 5.61 14.10 -17.75
CA GLU A 106 4.29 13.73 -17.24
C GLU A 106 4.30 13.33 -15.76
N ASP A 107 3.13 13.44 -15.12
CA ASP A 107 2.90 12.96 -13.76
C ASP A 107 3.11 11.43 -13.72
N VAL A 108 3.73 10.91 -12.65
CA VAL A 108 3.99 9.46 -12.51
C VAL A 108 2.71 8.65 -12.63
N LEU A 109 1.62 9.20 -12.12
CA LEU A 109 0.30 8.57 -12.11
C LEU A 109 -0.34 8.40 -13.48
N GLU A 110 0.21 8.98 -14.55
CA GLU A 110 -0.32 8.79 -15.89
C GLU A 110 -0.16 7.34 -16.34
N ARG A 111 1.02 6.75 -16.07
CA ARG A 111 1.35 5.36 -16.40
C ARG A 111 1.42 4.42 -15.21
N SER A 112 1.83 4.92 -14.05
CA SER A 112 2.12 4.10 -12.87
C SER A 112 1.07 4.22 -11.78
N SER A 113 0.99 3.22 -10.92
CA SER A 113 0.06 3.15 -9.80
C SER A 113 0.69 2.62 -8.51
N GLU A 114 1.88 2.02 -8.56
CA GLU A 114 2.56 1.41 -7.42
C GLU A 114 4.06 1.74 -7.40
N LEU A 115 4.57 2.11 -6.22
CA LEU A 115 6.01 2.12 -5.97
C LEU A 115 6.45 0.74 -5.49
N ILE A 116 7.38 0.12 -6.22
CA ILE A 116 7.83 -1.25 -5.96
C ILE A 116 9.11 -1.27 -5.14
N HIS A 117 10.04 -0.37 -5.43
CA HIS A 117 11.26 -0.27 -4.64
C HIS A 117 11.86 1.14 -4.72
N SER A 118 12.55 1.54 -3.66
CA SER A 118 13.37 2.76 -3.68
C SER A 118 14.67 2.53 -2.93
N GLY A 119 15.75 3.13 -3.42
CA GLY A 119 17.06 2.91 -2.83
C GLY A 119 18.13 3.85 -3.36
N ASP A 120 19.18 4.00 -2.55
CA ASP A 120 20.38 4.73 -2.92
C ASP A 120 21.24 3.89 -3.89
N VAL A 121 21.64 4.52 -4.98
CA VAL A 121 22.45 3.94 -6.04
C VAL A 121 23.52 4.93 -6.49
N ILE A 122 24.54 4.43 -7.17
CA ILE A 122 25.50 5.28 -7.87
C ILE A 122 25.34 5.03 -9.36
N LYS A 123 25.08 6.10 -10.11
CA LYS A 123 24.97 6.06 -11.56
C LYS A 123 26.30 6.52 -12.16
N THR A 124 26.77 5.83 -13.19
CA THR A 124 27.89 6.32 -13.99
C THR A 124 27.37 7.13 -15.18
N SER A 125 27.91 8.32 -15.41
CA SER A 125 27.57 9.13 -16.58
C SER A 125 28.80 9.86 -17.08
N ASN A 126 29.21 9.61 -18.32
CA ASN A 126 30.35 10.25 -18.99
C ASN A 126 31.62 10.30 -18.11
N GLY A 127 31.99 9.16 -17.52
CA GLY A 127 33.16 9.06 -16.61
C GLY A 127 32.93 9.56 -15.19
N SER A 128 31.81 10.26 -14.90
CA SER A 128 31.51 10.75 -13.54
C SER A 128 30.64 9.80 -12.74
N LEU A 129 30.96 9.67 -11.45
CA LEU A 129 30.15 8.99 -10.45
C LEU A 129 29.10 9.92 -9.86
N GLN A 130 27.85 9.48 -9.86
CA GLN A 130 26.73 10.31 -9.46
C GLN A 130 25.86 9.59 -8.43
N ASP A 131 25.90 10.04 -7.18
CA ASP A 131 24.98 9.58 -6.14
C ASP A 131 23.54 9.94 -6.53
N ARG A 132 22.68 8.93 -6.62
CA ARG A 132 21.27 9.07 -7.00
C ARG A 132 20.39 8.22 -6.08
N VAL A 133 19.14 8.64 -5.95
CA VAL A 133 18.08 7.82 -5.36
C VAL A 133 17.20 7.35 -6.50
N MET A 134 17.04 6.04 -6.65
CA MET A 134 16.17 5.43 -7.64
C MET A 134 14.83 5.07 -7.00
N PHE A 135 13.75 5.24 -7.77
CA PHE A 135 12.37 4.91 -7.43
C PHE A 135 11.78 4.11 -8.58
N LEU A 136 11.59 2.80 -8.38
CA LEU A 136 11.03 1.89 -9.36
C LEU A 136 9.52 1.79 -9.15
N PHE A 137 8.78 2.24 -10.16
CA PHE A 137 7.34 2.08 -10.25
C PHE A 137 7.01 0.99 -11.28
N ASP A 138 5.74 0.58 -11.33
CA ASP A 138 5.20 -0.13 -12.48
C ASP A 138 5.38 0.72 -13.76
N HIS A 139 5.92 0.13 -14.83
CA HIS A 139 6.17 0.74 -16.15
C HIS A 139 7.33 1.75 -16.25
N GLN A 140 7.82 2.32 -15.15
CA GLN A 140 8.88 3.34 -15.24
C GLN A 140 9.75 3.41 -13.99
N LEU A 141 10.97 3.88 -14.20
CA LEU A 141 11.97 4.11 -13.16
C LEU A 141 12.34 5.59 -13.15
N VAL A 142 12.26 6.24 -11.99
CA VAL A 142 12.66 7.65 -11.80
C VAL A 142 13.90 7.71 -10.92
N TYR A 143 14.84 8.58 -11.24
CA TYR A 143 16.01 8.82 -10.38
C TYR A 143 16.21 10.31 -10.07
N CYS A 144 16.56 10.58 -8.81
CA CYS A 144 16.71 11.91 -8.24
C CYS A 144 18.10 12.12 -7.64
N LYS A 145 18.52 13.38 -7.53
CA LYS A 145 19.69 13.80 -6.73
C LYS A 145 19.21 14.25 -5.35
N LYS A 146 19.89 13.82 -4.28
CA LYS A 146 19.67 14.35 -2.92
C LYS A 146 20.20 15.79 -2.84
N ASP A 147 19.38 16.66 -2.29
CA ASP A 147 19.81 18.00 -1.89
C ASP A 147 20.69 17.88 -0.63
N ILE A 148 21.83 18.56 -0.63
CA ILE A 148 22.81 18.52 0.46
C ILE A 148 22.36 19.44 1.61
N LEU A 149 21.64 20.52 1.29
CA LEU A 149 21.25 21.58 2.22
C LEU A 149 19.85 21.34 2.80
N LYS A 150 18.92 20.80 2.00
CA LYS A 150 17.57 20.49 2.46
C LYS A 150 17.48 19.04 2.93
N LYS A 151 17.16 18.85 4.22
CA LYS A 151 16.87 17.51 4.76
C LYS A 151 15.73 16.86 3.97
N ASN A 152 16.04 15.74 3.31
CA ASN A 152 15.15 14.99 2.41
C ASN A 152 14.72 15.73 1.13
N GLY A 153 15.43 16.79 0.73
CA GLY A 153 15.21 17.42 -0.57
C GLY A 153 15.65 16.48 -1.70
N LEU A 154 14.82 16.36 -2.73
CA LEU A 154 15.11 15.56 -3.92
C LEU A 154 14.88 16.41 -5.17
N THR A 155 15.87 16.43 -6.06
CA THR A 155 15.77 17.07 -7.36
C THR A 155 15.65 16.00 -8.44
N TYR A 156 14.65 16.11 -9.30
CA TYR A 156 14.48 15.21 -10.44
C TYR A 156 15.70 15.28 -11.39
N LYS A 157 16.13 14.12 -11.90
CA LYS A 157 17.26 14.01 -12.86
C LYS A 157 16.97 13.16 -14.08
N GLY A 158 15.86 12.45 -14.11
CA GLY A 158 15.44 11.69 -15.28
C GLY A 158 14.58 10.49 -14.93
N ARG A 159 14.07 9.88 -15.99
CA ARG A 159 13.28 8.67 -15.96
C ARG A 159 13.68 7.72 -17.08
N ILE A 160 13.42 6.43 -16.87
CA ILE A 160 13.64 5.34 -17.81
C ILE A 160 12.31 4.61 -17.95
N ASP A 161 11.89 4.42 -19.20
CA ASP A 161 10.75 3.56 -19.50
C ASP A 161 11.18 2.11 -19.30
N MET A 162 10.46 1.39 -18.44
CA MET A 162 10.80 0.02 -18.10
C MET A 162 10.21 -0.98 -19.10
N ASP A 163 9.21 -0.57 -19.88
CA ASP A 163 8.58 -1.42 -20.90
C ASP A 163 9.48 -1.61 -22.11
N ASP A 164 10.20 -0.55 -22.48
CA ASP A 164 11.16 -0.54 -23.59
C ASP A 164 12.62 -0.56 -23.08
N CYS A 165 12.91 -1.45 -22.13
CA CYS A 165 14.28 -1.63 -21.66
C CYS A 165 14.65 -3.08 -21.38
N THR A 166 15.96 -3.36 -21.39
CA THR A 166 16.51 -4.62 -20.87
C THR A 166 17.49 -4.35 -19.74
N VAL A 167 17.44 -5.17 -18.71
CA VAL A 167 18.31 -5.08 -17.53
C VAL A 167 19.32 -6.22 -17.55
N ILE A 168 20.60 -5.89 -17.58
CA ILE A 168 21.72 -6.84 -17.61
C ILE A 168 22.47 -6.76 -16.29
N TRP A 169 22.52 -7.87 -15.57
CA TRP A 169 23.24 -7.97 -14.29
C TRP A 169 24.70 -8.33 -14.56
N LEU A 170 25.62 -7.49 -14.11
CA LEU A 170 27.05 -7.69 -14.33
C LEU A 170 27.67 -8.53 -13.22
N ARG A 171 28.70 -9.30 -13.54
CA ARG A 171 29.60 -9.88 -12.54
C ARG A 171 30.55 -8.80 -11.99
N ASP A 172 31.08 -9.05 -10.81
CA ASP A 172 32.03 -8.12 -10.19
C ASP A 172 33.30 -8.03 -11.04
N GLY A 173 33.73 -6.79 -11.32
CA GLY A 173 34.88 -6.50 -12.18
C GLY A 173 34.66 -6.67 -13.69
N GLU A 174 33.44 -7.00 -14.15
CA GLU A 174 33.12 -7.12 -15.59
C GLU A 174 33.09 -5.75 -16.29
N GLU A 175 32.85 -4.68 -15.54
CA GLU A 175 32.93 -3.30 -16.02
C GLU A 175 33.97 -2.54 -15.22
N THR A 176 34.79 -1.74 -15.89
CA THR A 176 35.75 -0.84 -15.24
C THR A 176 35.34 0.61 -15.45
N LEU A 177 35.32 1.39 -14.38
CA LEU A 177 35.23 2.84 -14.46
C LEU A 177 36.54 3.44 -13.97
N ASP A 178 37.18 4.23 -14.82
CA ASP A 178 38.46 4.89 -14.51
C ASP A 178 39.49 3.92 -13.91
N LYS A 179 39.71 2.79 -14.60
CA LYS A 179 40.62 1.69 -14.22
C LYS A 179 40.28 0.96 -12.92
N SER A 180 39.16 1.28 -12.27
CA SER A 180 38.66 0.59 -11.08
C SER A 180 37.54 -0.38 -11.45
N PRO A 181 37.59 -1.65 -11.01
CA PRO A 181 36.51 -2.61 -11.25
C PRO A 181 35.24 -2.18 -10.51
N LEU A 182 34.11 -2.17 -11.22
CA LEU A 182 32.80 -1.94 -10.64
C LEU A 182 32.24 -3.26 -10.13
N ASN A 183 32.02 -3.31 -8.81
CA ASN A 183 31.34 -4.42 -8.16
C ASN A 183 29.88 -4.07 -7.90
N ASN A 184 29.03 -5.09 -7.82
CA ASN A 184 27.61 -4.94 -7.57
C ASN A 184 26.88 -4.05 -8.60
N ALA A 185 27.29 -4.12 -9.86
CA ALA A 185 26.75 -3.31 -10.94
C ALA A 185 25.69 -4.03 -11.78
N TRP A 186 24.87 -3.25 -12.49
CA TRP A 186 23.97 -3.67 -13.55
C TRP A 186 23.83 -2.56 -14.61
N LYS A 187 23.48 -2.96 -15.83
CA LYS A 187 23.20 -2.07 -16.94
C LYS A 187 21.72 -2.10 -17.30
N ILE A 188 21.19 -0.97 -17.73
CA ILE A 188 19.86 -0.85 -18.32
C ILE A 188 20.04 -0.25 -19.71
N TYR A 189 19.63 -0.98 -20.74
CA TYR A 189 19.55 -0.44 -22.09
C TYR A 189 18.13 0.05 -22.34
N ASN A 190 17.98 1.30 -22.74
CA ASN A 190 16.70 1.84 -23.18
C ASN A 190 16.67 1.85 -24.71
N PHE A 191 15.74 1.10 -25.30
CA PHE A 191 15.63 0.95 -26.75
C PHE A 191 15.20 2.26 -27.42
N ASN A 192 14.25 2.99 -26.82
CA ASN A 192 13.72 4.25 -27.38
C ASN A 192 14.76 5.37 -27.48
N LYS A 193 15.76 5.37 -26.59
CA LYS A 193 16.83 6.38 -26.55
C LYS A 193 18.17 5.85 -27.04
N GLU A 194 18.21 4.57 -27.44
CA GLU A 194 19.43 3.83 -27.80
C GLU A 194 20.58 4.06 -26.81
N LYS A 195 20.26 4.06 -25.51
CA LYS A 195 21.18 4.53 -24.47
C LYS A 195 21.35 3.53 -23.35
N TRP A 196 22.61 3.31 -22.99
CA TRP A 196 23.00 2.55 -21.82
C TRP A 196 23.04 3.40 -20.55
N TYR A 197 22.54 2.83 -19.46
CA TYR A 197 22.63 3.37 -18.11
C TYR A 197 23.31 2.32 -17.23
N ILE A 198 24.37 2.69 -16.53
CA ILE A 198 25.06 1.78 -15.62
C ILE A 198 24.82 2.29 -14.19
N PHE A 199 24.42 1.35 -13.33
CA PHE A 199 24.17 1.60 -11.93
C PHE A 199 24.89 0.56 -11.09
N TYR A 200 25.27 0.94 -9.88
CA TYR A 200 25.83 0.01 -8.91
C TYR A 200 25.49 0.41 -7.48
N THR A 201 25.65 -0.53 -6.56
CA THR A 201 25.41 -0.34 -5.12
C THR A 201 26.66 -0.64 -4.31
N LYS A 202 26.80 0.02 -3.15
CA LYS A 202 27.93 -0.24 -2.25
C LYS A 202 27.92 -1.63 -1.61
N LYS A 203 26.76 -2.29 -1.58
CA LYS A 203 26.55 -3.61 -0.95
C LYS A 203 25.88 -4.58 -1.92
N ALA A 204 26.28 -5.84 -1.91
CA ALA A 204 25.67 -6.92 -2.69
C ALA A 204 24.19 -7.13 -2.33
N ALA A 205 23.85 -7.07 -1.04
CA ALA A 205 22.47 -7.20 -0.57
C ALA A 205 21.52 -6.16 -1.19
N HIS A 206 22.02 -4.97 -1.55
CA HIS A 206 21.18 -3.96 -2.22
C HIS A 206 20.97 -4.30 -3.69
N LYS A 207 22.00 -4.81 -4.39
CA LYS A 207 21.86 -5.32 -5.78
C LYS A 207 20.84 -6.45 -5.85
N GLU A 208 20.86 -7.37 -4.89
CA GLU A 208 19.89 -8.47 -4.83
C GLU A 208 18.46 -7.97 -4.63
N LYS A 209 18.26 -6.99 -3.74
CA LYS A 209 16.96 -6.32 -3.58
C LYS A 209 16.48 -5.67 -4.88
N TRP A 210 17.37 -4.99 -5.60
CA TRP A 210 17.06 -4.43 -6.92
C TRP A 210 16.69 -5.52 -7.92
N MET A 211 17.43 -6.63 -7.96
CA MET A 211 17.15 -7.76 -8.85
C MET A 211 15.76 -8.35 -8.60
N LYS A 212 15.40 -8.55 -7.33
CA LYS A 212 14.06 -8.99 -6.95
C LYS A 212 13.01 -7.95 -7.35
N ALA A 213 13.26 -6.67 -7.12
CA ALA A 213 12.34 -5.59 -7.45
C ALA A 213 12.04 -5.48 -8.95
N PHE A 214 13.04 -5.58 -9.82
CA PHE A 214 12.81 -5.57 -11.29
C PHE A 214 12.02 -6.80 -11.76
N LYS A 215 12.27 -7.98 -11.18
CA LYS A 215 11.46 -9.18 -11.47
C LYS A 215 10.01 -8.99 -11.00
N ASP A 216 9.83 -8.45 -9.81
CA ASP A 216 8.52 -8.16 -9.22
C ASP A 216 7.74 -7.12 -10.03
N GLU A 217 8.43 -6.14 -10.60
CA GLU A 217 7.83 -5.13 -11.46
C GLU A 217 7.28 -5.71 -12.75
N ARG A 218 8.09 -6.49 -13.50
CA ARG A 218 7.61 -7.19 -14.70
C ARG A 218 6.47 -8.17 -14.39
N ARG A 219 6.47 -8.79 -13.21
CA ARG A 219 5.38 -9.67 -12.76
C ARG A 219 4.09 -8.87 -12.50
N ARG A 220 4.16 -7.77 -11.75
CA ARG A 220 3.00 -6.91 -11.46
C ARG A 220 2.37 -6.34 -12.72
N VAL A 221 3.18 -5.83 -13.65
CA VAL A 221 2.68 -5.31 -14.94
C VAL A 221 1.87 -6.38 -15.69
N ARG A 222 2.34 -7.64 -15.70
CA ARG A 222 1.60 -8.75 -16.31
C ARG A 222 0.32 -9.14 -15.57
N GLU A 223 0.33 -9.11 -14.24
CA GLU A 223 -0.85 -9.38 -13.42
C GLU A 223 -1.91 -8.30 -13.57
N ASP A 224 -1.50 -7.04 -13.66
CA ASP A 224 -2.39 -5.90 -13.86
C ASP A 224 -3.06 -5.93 -15.23
N ALA A 225 -2.30 -6.28 -16.27
CA ALA A 225 -2.84 -6.49 -17.61
C ALA A 225 -3.90 -7.61 -17.65
N LYS A 226 -3.74 -8.67 -16.84
CA LYS A 226 -4.70 -9.78 -16.75
C LYS A 226 -5.93 -9.45 -15.92
N THR A 227 -5.75 -8.75 -14.80
CA THR A 227 -6.84 -8.45 -13.86
C THR A 227 -7.69 -7.25 -14.29
N GLY A 228 -7.17 -6.40 -15.18
CA GLY A 228 -7.89 -5.19 -15.63
C GLY A 228 -8.13 -4.18 -14.51
N LEU A 229 -7.36 -4.24 -13.42
CA LEU A 229 -7.46 -3.35 -12.26
C LEU A 229 -6.94 -1.95 -12.61
N ILE A 230 -7.70 -1.22 -13.42
CA ILE A 230 -7.38 0.14 -13.85
C ILE A 230 -7.99 1.14 -12.88
N ILE A 231 -7.15 2.03 -12.35
CA ILE A 231 -7.60 3.19 -11.59
C ILE A 231 -8.12 4.23 -12.57
N SER A 232 -9.32 4.77 -12.32
CA SER A 232 -9.89 5.79 -13.21
C SER A 232 -9.00 7.03 -13.31
N GLN A 233 -8.95 7.64 -14.50
CA GLN A 233 -8.23 8.91 -14.72
C GLN A 233 -8.73 10.02 -13.77
N ASN A 234 -10.03 10.04 -13.46
CA ASN A 234 -10.60 11.02 -12.52
C ASN A 234 -9.99 10.88 -11.12
N THR A 235 -9.82 9.65 -10.64
CA THR A 235 -9.19 9.37 -9.35
C THR A 235 -7.72 9.81 -9.34
N ARG A 236 -6.96 9.51 -10.41
CA ARG A 236 -5.56 9.93 -10.58
C ARG A 236 -5.42 11.46 -10.57
N LYS A 237 -6.23 12.15 -11.37
CA LYS A 237 -6.27 13.63 -11.43
C LYS A 237 -6.68 14.25 -10.09
N ALA A 238 -7.61 13.65 -9.36
CA ALA A 238 -8.00 14.10 -8.03
C ALA A 238 -6.84 13.98 -7.03
N ALA A 239 -6.12 12.86 -7.01
CA ALA A 239 -4.95 12.65 -6.16
C ALA A 239 -3.85 13.70 -6.45
N MET A 240 -3.54 13.96 -7.73
CA MET A 240 -2.57 14.99 -8.12
C MET A 240 -2.98 16.40 -7.70
N ARG A 241 -4.26 16.77 -7.88
CA ARG A 241 -4.78 18.08 -7.45
C ARG A 241 -4.68 18.25 -5.93
N ALA A 242 -5.09 17.23 -5.17
CA ALA A 242 -5.01 17.24 -3.70
C ALA A 242 -3.56 17.41 -3.22
N ALA A 243 -2.62 16.68 -3.84
CA ALA A 243 -1.19 16.79 -3.51
C ALA A 243 -0.63 18.18 -3.81
N LYS A 244 -0.92 18.76 -4.99
CA LYS A 244 -0.49 20.10 -5.38
C LYS A 244 -1.06 21.19 -4.44
N ALA A 245 -2.32 21.06 -4.01
CA ALA A 245 -2.95 21.98 -3.06
C ALA A 245 -2.30 21.96 -1.67
N SER A 246 -1.89 20.78 -1.20
CA SER A 246 -1.22 20.62 0.11
C SER A 246 0.15 21.33 0.19
N VAL A 247 0.89 21.38 -0.93
CA VAL A 247 2.18 22.06 -1.01
C VAL A 247 2.01 23.58 -1.04
N LYS A 248 0.98 24.10 -1.72
CA LYS A 248 0.66 25.54 -1.72
C LYS A 248 0.36 26.05 -0.31
N HIS A 249 -0.48 25.34 0.45
CA HIS A 249 -0.78 25.70 1.84
C HIS A 249 0.47 25.72 2.73
N LYS A 250 1.40 24.78 2.55
CA LYS A 250 2.67 24.76 3.30
C LYS A 250 3.56 25.96 2.98
N LYS A 251 3.61 26.41 1.72
CA LYS A 251 4.36 27.61 1.30
C LYS A 251 3.74 28.93 1.81
N VAL A 252 2.41 29.00 1.91
CA VAL A 252 1.70 30.20 2.41
C VAL A 252 1.88 30.36 3.92
N ASN A 253 1.84 29.27 4.70
CA ASN A 253 2.09 29.35 6.14
C ASN A 253 3.57 29.54 6.50
N GLY A 254 4.51 29.10 5.66
CA GLY A 254 5.95 29.29 5.86
C GLY A 254 6.48 30.71 5.59
N ARG A 255 5.62 31.66 5.16
CA ARG A 255 6.00 33.05 4.88
C ARG A 255 5.55 34.07 5.95
N LYS A 256 4.94 33.62 7.05
CA LYS A 256 4.59 34.48 8.20
C LYS A 256 5.51 34.20 9.39
N GLU A 257 6.80 34.46 9.26
CA GLU A 257 7.67 34.64 10.43
C GLU A 257 7.73 36.14 10.75
N LYS A 258 7.20 36.52 11.92
CA LYS A 258 7.42 37.85 12.50
C LYS A 258 8.86 37.94 13.01
N PRO A 259 9.52 39.11 12.96
CA PRO A 259 10.87 39.26 13.51
C PRO A 259 10.80 39.13 15.03
N PHE A 260 11.53 38.17 15.60
CA PHE A 260 11.61 37.95 17.05
C PHE A 260 12.83 38.66 17.62
N GLN A 261 12.59 39.55 18.59
CA GLN A 261 13.61 40.24 19.38
C GLN A 261 14.39 39.25 20.27
N LYS A 262 15.69 39.51 20.44
CA LYS A 262 16.58 38.79 21.35
C LYS A 262 16.13 38.93 22.80
N SER A 263 15.94 37.82 23.48
CA SER A 263 16.19 37.70 24.92
C SER A 263 16.82 36.34 25.23
N GLN A 264 17.89 36.38 26.03
CA GLN A 264 18.62 35.22 26.51
C GLN A 264 17.88 34.60 27.70
N SER A 265 17.70 33.27 27.69
CA SER A 265 17.81 32.45 28.91
C SER A 265 17.99 30.98 28.53
N THR A 266 18.93 30.36 29.22
CA THR A 266 19.35 28.97 29.14
C THR A 266 18.32 28.05 29.81
N THR A 267 17.92 26.99 29.13
CA THR A 267 17.56 25.69 29.74
C THR A 267 17.40 24.66 28.62
N GLU A 268 18.16 23.57 28.71
CA GLU A 268 18.12 22.45 27.77
C GLU A 268 16.76 21.74 27.82
N ILE A 269 16.07 21.69 26.68
CA ILE A 269 14.97 20.73 26.46
C ILE A 269 15.17 20.10 25.08
N LYS A 270 15.45 18.79 25.11
CA LYS A 270 15.62 17.92 23.95
C LYS A 270 14.32 17.88 23.13
N PRO A 271 14.32 18.14 21.80
CA PRO A 271 13.09 18.11 21.02
C PRO A 271 12.65 16.66 20.75
N PRO A 272 11.35 16.37 20.74
CA PRO A 272 10.84 15.06 20.35
C PRO A 272 11.06 14.81 18.85
N ALA A 273 11.32 13.54 18.48
CA ALA A 273 11.54 13.13 17.11
C ALA A 273 10.31 13.40 16.23
N SER A 274 10.47 14.27 15.22
CA SER A 274 9.44 14.52 14.19
C SER A 274 9.48 13.45 13.08
N PRO A 275 8.32 13.06 12.50
CA PRO A 275 8.18 11.87 11.67
C PRO A 275 8.87 12.05 10.32
N THR A 276 9.84 11.18 10.04
CA THR A 276 10.47 11.09 8.73
C THR A 276 9.48 10.39 7.79
N LEU A 277 8.85 11.12 6.87
CA LEU A 277 8.01 10.54 5.82
C LEU A 277 8.89 9.82 4.77
N ARG A 278 9.40 8.64 5.13
CA ARG A 278 9.76 7.62 4.13
C ARG A 278 8.46 6.94 3.70
N LEU A 279 8.34 6.63 2.41
CA LEU A 279 7.31 5.67 2.00
C LEU A 279 7.65 4.33 2.66
N PRO A 280 6.71 3.70 3.39
CA PRO A 280 6.96 2.41 3.99
C PRO A 280 7.24 1.37 2.90
N ASP A 281 8.07 0.37 3.22
CA ASP A 281 8.36 -0.75 2.34
C ASP A 281 7.06 -1.44 1.90
N PRO A 282 6.95 -1.93 0.65
CA PRO A 282 5.79 -2.66 0.20
C PRO A 282 5.65 -3.95 1.02
N VAL A 283 4.48 -4.14 1.64
CA VAL A 283 4.15 -5.37 2.37
C VAL A 283 4.06 -6.52 1.37
N SER A 284 4.87 -7.56 1.58
CA SER A 284 4.88 -8.77 0.76
C SER A 284 3.59 -9.56 0.98
N SER A 285 3.05 -10.15 -0.09
CA SER A 285 1.98 -11.16 -0.02
C SER A 285 2.43 -12.48 0.63
N ALA A 286 3.67 -12.56 1.12
CA ALA A 286 4.24 -13.73 1.80
C ALA A 286 3.78 -13.90 3.27
N ASP A 287 3.22 -12.87 3.92
CA ASP A 287 2.80 -12.96 5.35
C ASP A 287 1.53 -13.80 5.58
N PHE A 288 1.05 -14.52 4.57
CA PHE A 288 -0.07 -15.47 4.67
C PHE A 288 0.30 -16.89 4.21
N ARG A 289 1.59 -17.25 4.16
CA ARG A 289 2.05 -18.52 3.56
C ARG A 289 2.86 -19.47 4.44
N GLU A 290 2.83 -19.33 5.75
CA GLU A 290 3.43 -20.32 6.66
C GLU A 290 2.54 -20.60 7.87
N GLU A 291 1.44 -21.34 7.67
CA GLU A 291 0.78 -22.17 8.70
C GLU A 291 -0.04 -23.26 7.98
N ASP A 292 0.61 -24.24 7.33
CA ASP A 292 -0.12 -25.43 6.84
C ASP A 292 0.72 -26.73 6.85
N GLU A 293 1.85 -26.75 7.57
CA GLU A 293 2.60 -27.99 7.87
C GLU A 293 2.99 -28.02 9.33
N HIS A 294 2.05 -28.47 10.18
CA HIS A 294 2.24 -29.13 11.48
C HIS A 294 1.06 -28.82 12.42
N LEU A 295 -0.07 -29.51 12.24
CA LEU A 295 -1.07 -29.67 13.31
C LEU A 295 -1.97 -30.89 13.02
N ASN A 296 -1.33 -32.06 12.93
CA ASN A 296 -1.96 -33.35 13.21
C ASN A 296 -1.40 -33.87 14.54
N SER A 297 -1.77 -33.23 15.64
CA SER A 297 -1.96 -33.87 16.96
C SER A 297 -2.56 -32.85 17.93
N SER A 298 -3.33 -33.35 18.91
CA SER A 298 -4.00 -32.62 19.99
C SER A 298 -5.34 -31.95 19.67
N LEU A 299 -6.36 -32.80 19.62
CA LEU A 299 -7.72 -32.48 20.04
C LEU A 299 -7.73 -31.99 21.50
N GLY A 300 -8.36 -30.84 21.75
CA GLY A 300 -8.71 -30.39 23.10
C GLY A 300 -8.22 -28.98 23.43
N ALA A 301 -9.17 -28.10 23.76
CA ALA A 301 -8.97 -26.77 24.33
C ALA A 301 -8.40 -25.69 23.39
N ARG A 302 -9.28 -25.00 22.64
CA ARG A 302 -9.10 -23.58 22.24
C ARG A 302 -10.40 -22.94 21.71
N SER A 303 -11.43 -22.87 22.55
CA SER A 303 -12.67 -22.13 22.27
C SER A 303 -12.67 -20.69 22.85
N SER A 304 -11.56 -20.16 23.33
CA SER A 304 -11.57 -18.94 24.18
C SER A 304 -11.06 -17.64 23.51
N VAL A 305 -10.54 -17.66 22.29
CA VAL A 305 -9.93 -16.44 21.68
C VAL A 305 -10.89 -15.67 20.76
N ILE A 306 -11.94 -16.30 20.23
CA ILE A 306 -12.78 -15.73 19.15
C ILE A 306 -13.85 -14.73 19.66
N ARG A 307 -14.14 -14.66 20.97
CA ARG A 307 -15.21 -13.78 21.49
C ARG A 307 -14.81 -12.33 21.74
N ARG A 308 -13.51 -11.97 21.76
CA ARG A 308 -13.08 -10.62 22.16
C ARG A 308 -12.94 -9.61 21.02
N SER A 309 -12.89 -10.04 19.75
CA SER A 309 -12.50 -9.14 18.65
C SER A 309 -13.66 -8.40 17.96
N PHE A 310 -14.92 -8.75 18.20
CA PHE A 310 -16.06 -8.20 17.42
C PHE A 310 -17.34 -7.89 18.21
N GLY A 311 -17.24 -7.55 19.50
CA GLY A 311 -18.28 -6.76 20.19
C GLY A 311 -19.73 -7.29 20.15
N LEU A 312 -19.95 -8.60 20.10
CA LEU A 312 -21.30 -9.17 20.19
C LEU A 312 -21.68 -9.35 21.68
N ARG A 313 -22.38 -8.36 22.25
CA ARG A 313 -23.09 -8.54 23.54
C ARG A 313 -24.35 -9.36 23.26
N GLY A 314 -24.37 -10.61 23.74
CA GLY A 314 -25.57 -11.43 23.78
C GLY A 314 -26.59 -10.86 24.77
N SER A 315 -27.81 -10.64 24.29
CA SER A 315 -28.98 -10.30 25.10
C SER A 315 -29.29 -11.45 26.07
N LYS A 316 -29.44 -11.15 27.36
CA LYS A 316 -29.87 -12.14 28.38
C LYS A 316 -31.35 -12.46 28.13
N LYS A 317 -31.65 -13.72 27.76
CA LYS A 317 -33.02 -14.25 27.74
C LYS A 317 -33.59 -14.26 29.17
N SER A 318 -34.75 -13.62 29.31
CA SER A 318 -35.69 -13.77 30.42
C SER A 318 -36.05 -15.25 30.58
N LYS A 319 -35.95 -15.78 31.80
CA LYS A 319 -36.51 -17.09 32.17
C LYS A 319 -37.88 -16.84 32.80
N GLU A 320 -38.93 -17.16 32.06
CA GLU A 320 -40.29 -17.23 32.57
C GLU A 320 -40.60 -18.66 33.06
N LYS A 321 -41.35 -18.71 34.15
CA LYS A 321 -41.68 -19.88 34.98
C LYS A 321 -42.75 -20.78 34.34
N ARG A 322 -42.59 -22.09 34.51
CA ARG A 322 -43.60 -23.11 34.90
C ARG A 322 -42.86 -24.45 34.91
N LEU A 323 -42.91 -25.27 35.95
CA LEU A 323 -44.08 -26.05 36.38
C LEU A 323 -43.94 -26.46 37.86
N SER A 324 -45.06 -26.35 38.60
CA SER A 324 -45.46 -27.23 39.72
C SER A 324 -45.68 -28.66 39.19
N SER A 325 -45.62 -29.80 39.86
CA SER A 325 -45.70 -30.22 41.27
C SER A 325 -45.58 -31.76 41.27
N ILE A 326 -44.95 -32.35 42.29
CA ILE A 326 -45.32 -33.60 42.98
C ILE A 326 -45.79 -34.79 42.10
N PHE A 327 -44.90 -35.71 41.75
CA PHE A 327 -44.69 -37.04 42.35
C PHE A 327 -43.49 -37.71 41.67
#